data_AF-A0A3P1XD65-F1
#
_entry.id   AF-A0A3P1XD65-F1
#
_cell.length_a   1.000
_cell.length_b   1.000
_cell.length_c   1.000
_cell.angle_alpha   90.00
_cell.angle_beta   90.00
_cell.angle_gamma   90.00
#
_symmetry.space_group_name_H-M   'P 1'
#
loop_
_entity.id
_entity.type
_entity.pdbx_description
1 polymer ?
#
loop_
_entity_poly.entity_id
_entity_poly.type
_entity_poly.pdbx_seq_one_letter_code
_entity_poly.pdbx_strand_id
1 'polypeptide(L)'
;MGSQELQRKLGFWAVLAIAVGTTVGSGIFVSVGEVAKAAGTPWLTVLAFVIGGLIVIPQMCVYAELSTAYPENGADYVYLKNAGSRPLAFLSGWASFWANDAPSLSIMALAIVSNLGFLTP
;
A
#
# COMPACT_ATOMS: atom_id res chain seq x y z
N MET A 1 23.41 -1.48 -26.14
CA MET A 1 23.04 -1.26 -24.72
C MET A 1 22.25 -2.48 -24.28
N GLY A 2 22.83 -3.33 -23.44
CA GLY A 2 22.20 -4.59 -23.03
C GLY A 2 20.95 -4.32 -22.22
N SER A 3 19.80 -4.83 -22.67
CA SER A 3 18.57 -4.83 -21.90
C SER A 3 18.85 -5.53 -20.58
N GLN A 4 18.84 -4.80 -19.46
CA GLN A 4 18.83 -5.43 -18.13
C GLN A 4 17.46 -6.12 -18.00
N GLU A 5 17.41 -7.38 -18.39
CA GLU A 5 16.24 -8.23 -18.18
C GLU A 5 16.00 -8.35 -16.68
N LEU A 6 14.75 -8.13 -16.27
CA LEU A 6 14.34 -8.28 -14.89
C LEU A 6 14.55 -9.73 -14.45
N GLN A 7 15.62 -9.96 -13.68
CA GLN A 7 15.85 -11.28 -13.09
C GLN A 7 14.79 -11.54 -12.03
N ARG A 8 13.93 -12.52 -12.29
CA ARG A 8 12.87 -12.95 -11.37
C ARG A 8 13.49 -13.73 -10.20
N LYS A 9 14.04 -12.99 -9.23
CA LYS A 9 14.76 -13.56 -8.07
C LYS A 9 13.84 -13.98 -6.91
N LEU A 10 12.61 -13.48 -6.89
CA LEU A 10 11.63 -13.82 -5.86
C LEU A 10 10.66 -14.90 -6.36
N GLY A 11 10.59 -16.01 -5.61
CA GLY A 11 9.55 -17.03 -5.79
C GLY A 11 8.20 -16.60 -5.22
N PHE A 12 7.13 -17.32 -5.58
CA PHE A 12 5.75 -17.02 -5.20
C PHE A 12 5.58 -16.80 -3.68
N TRP A 13 6.10 -17.71 -2.86
CA TRP A 13 5.98 -17.63 -1.40
C TRP A 13 6.66 -16.40 -0.80
N ALA A 14 7.81 -16.00 -1.35
CA ALA A 14 8.49 -14.79 -0.90
C ALA A 14 7.69 -13.53 -1.25
N VAL A 15 7.15 -13.45 -2.47
CA VAL A 15 6.29 -12.34 -2.89
C VAL A 15 5.02 -12.27 -2.04
N LEU A 16 4.38 -13.42 -1.79
CA LEU A 16 3.16 -13.49 -0.98
C LEU A 16 3.43 -13.05 0.46
N ALA A 17 4.51 -13.53 1.08
CA ALA A 17 4.88 -13.15 2.43
C ALA A 17 5.14 -11.64 2.54
N ILE A 18 5.84 -11.05 1.55
CA ILE A 18 6.08 -9.61 1.49
C ILE A 18 4.75 -8.86 1.34
N ALA A 19 3.89 -9.27 0.40
CA ALA A 19 2.61 -8.61 0.16
C ALA A 19 1.70 -8.62 1.39
N VAL A 20 1.62 -9.75 2.10
CA VAL A 20 0.85 -9.86 3.35
C VAL A 20 1.49 -8.99 4.44
N GLY A 21 2.82 -9.02 4.58
CA GLY A 21 3.55 -8.24 5.58
C GLY A 21 3.40 -6.73 5.39
N THR A 22 3.49 -6.24 4.14
CA THR A 22 3.32 -4.82 3.83
C THR A 22 1.87 -4.36 3.96
N THR A 23 0.90 -5.21 3.66
CA THR A 23 -0.53 -4.87 3.76
C THR A 23 -1.02 -4.84 5.21
N VAL A 24 -0.66 -5.83 6.03
CA VAL A 24 -1.07 -5.86 7.44
C VAL A 24 -0.29 -4.80 8.24
N GLY A 25 1.02 -4.71 8.00
CA GLY A 25 1.91 -3.66 8.49
C GLY A 25 1.72 -3.27 9.96
N SER A 26 2.00 -2.00 10.26
CA SER A 26 1.69 -1.37 11.56
C SER A 26 0.25 -0.85 11.63
N GLY A 27 -0.46 -0.79 10.50
CA GLY A 27 -1.79 -0.20 10.40
C GLY A 27 -2.82 -0.88 11.28
N ILE A 28 -2.73 -2.20 11.46
CA ILE A 28 -3.69 -2.92 12.32
C ILE A 28 -3.61 -2.50 13.80
N PHE A 29 -2.44 -2.10 14.30
CA PHE A 29 -2.25 -1.70 15.69
C PHE A 29 -2.78 -0.29 15.98
N VAL A 30 -2.77 0.59 14.98
CA VAL A 30 -3.22 1.97 15.11
C VAL A 30 -4.68 2.11 14.67
N SER A 31 -4.97 1.66 13.45
CA SER A 31 -6.27 1.88 12.80
C SER A 31 -7.39 1.09 13.44
N VAL A 32 -7.17 -0.13 13.96
CA VAL A 32 -8.25 -0.89 14.60
C VAL A 32 -8.79 -0.17 15.83
N GLY A 33 -7.91 0.43 16.64
CA GLY A 33 -8.32 1.20 17.81
C GLY A 33 -9.12 2.45 17.46
N GLU A 34 -8.70 3.17 16.42
CA GLU A 34 -9.42 4.35 15.92
C GLU A 34 -10.78 3.99 15.31
N VAL A 35 -10.82 2.96 14.47
CA VAL A 35 -12.06 2.48 13.86
C VAL A 35 -13.01 1.95 14.93
N ALA A 36 -12.52 1.23 15.94
CA ALA A 36 -13.35 0.75 17.04
C ALA A 36 -13.93 1.90 17.88
N LYS A 37 -13.15 2.95 18.14
CA LYS A 37 -13.63 4.17 18.81
C LYS A 37 -14.70 4.89 17.98
N ALA A 38 -14.52 4.99 16.67
CA ALA A 38 -15.46 5.63 15.76
C ALA A 38 -16.74 4.81 15.55
N ALA A 39 -16.63 3.48 15.44
CA ALA A 39 -17.73 2.56 15.20
C ALA A 39 -18.57 2.30 16.47
N GLY A 40 -17.99 2.45 17.67
CA GLY A 40 -18.66 2.34 18.96
C GLY A 40 -19.07 0.91 19.36
N THR A 41 -19.17 -0.04 18.42
CA THR A 41 -19.48 -1.44 18.69
C THR A 41 -18.53 -2.39 17.93
N PRO A 42 -18.15 -3.54 18.52
CA PRO A 42 -17.23 -4.49 17.87
C PRO A 42 -17.72 -5.00 16.52
N TRP A 43 -19.03 -5.22 16.38
CA TRP A 43 -19.63 -5.71 15.14
C TRP A 43 -19.51 -4.69 14.00
N LEU A 44 -19.74 -3.40 14.28
CA LEU A 44 -19.58 -2.35 13.27
C LEU A 44 -18.13 -2.17 12.85
N THR A 45 -17.16 -2.35 13.77
CA THR A 45 -15.73 -2.37 13.43
C THR A 45 -15.42 -3.47 12.42
N VAL A 46 -15.87 -4.71 12.68
CA VAL A 46 -15.65 -5.84 11.75
C VAL A 46 -16.32 -5.58 10.40
N LEU A 47 -17.55 -5.06 10.41
CA LEU A 47 -18.27 -4.71 9.19
C LEU A 47 -17.50 -3.67 8.36
N ALA A 48 -16.93 -2.65 9.01
CA ALA A 48 -16.14 -1.62 8.33
C ALA A 48 -14.90 -2.21 7.64
N PHE A 49 -14.21 -3.16 8.28
CA PHE A 49 -13.09 -3.87 7.66
C PHE A 49 -13.54 -4.75 6.49
N VAL A 50 -14.66 -5.45 6.61
CA VAL A 50 -15.20 -6.28 5.51
C VAL A 50 -15.57 -5.42 4.31
N ILE A 51 -16.24 -4.28 4.53
CA ILE A 51 -16.59 -3.33 3.47
C ILE A 51 -15.32 -2.76 2.83
N GLY A 52 -14.35 -2.33 3.64
CA GLY A 52 -13.06 -1.84 3.13
C GLY A 52 -12.33 -2.88 2.28
N GLY A 53 -12.30 -4.13 2.74
CA GLY A 53 -11.73 -5.26 1.99
C GLY A 53 -12.44 -5.49 0.66
N LEU A 54 -13.77 -5.46 0.63
CA LEU A 54 -14.56 -5.60 -0.59
C LEU A 54 -14.28 -4.49 -1.61
N ILE A 55 -14.07 -3.25 -1.15
CA ILE A 55 -13.72 -2.12 -2.02
C ILE A 55 -12.32 -2.28 -2.63
N VAL A 56 -11.38 -2.86 -1.88
CA VAL A 56 -9.98 -3.05 -2.35
C VAL A 56 -9.84 -4.15 -3.39
N ILE A 57 -10.68 -5.19 -3.36
CA ILE A 57 -10.62 -6.32 -4.32
C ILE A 57 -10.61 -5.87 -5.79
N PRO A 58 -11.59 -5.08 -6.29
CA PRO A 58 -11.59 -4.66 -7.69
C PRO A 58 -10.38 -3.80 -8.05
N GLN A 59 -9.90 -2.95 -7.14
CA GLN A 59 -8.68 -2.18 -7.34
C GLN A 59 -7.48 -3.10 -7.56
N MET A 60 -7.34 -4.16 -6.74
CA MET A 60 -6.23 -5.10 -6.86
C MET A 60 -6.32 -5.96 -8.13
N CYS A 61 -7.52 -6.30 -8.60
CA CYS A 61 -7.70 -6.97 -9.89
C CYS A 61 -7.17 -6.13 -11.06
N VAL A 62 -7.50 -4.83 -11.10
CA VAL A 62 -6.99 -3.90 -12.12
C VAL A 62 -5.46 -3.82 -12.05
N TYR A 63 -4.90 -3.71 -10.85
CA TYR A 63 -3.45 -3.70 -10.67
C TYR A 63 -2.80 -5.01 -11.10
N ALA A 64 -3.43 -6.16 -10.88
CA ALA A 64 -2.91 -7.45 -11.31
C ALA A 64 -2.88 -7.57 -12.85
N GLU A 65 -3.96 -7.18 -13.53
CA GLU A 65 -4.02 -7.14 -15.00
C GLU A 65 -2.91 -6.25 -15.54
N LEU A 66 -2.78 -5.04 -15.00
CA LEU A 66 -1.83 -4.05 -15.46
C LEU A 66 -0.36 -4.45 -15.21
N SER A 67 -0.08 -5.06 -14.06
CA SER A 67 1.25 -5.58 -13.70
C SER A 67 1.66 -6.78 -14.56
N THR A 68 0.69 -7.57 -15.04
CA THR A 68 0.97 -8.68 -15.97
C THR A 68 1.10 -8.20 -17.41
N ALA A 69 0.37 -7.15 -17.81
CA ALA A 69 0.44 -6.56 -19.14
C ALA A 69 1.74 -5.77 -19.37
N TYR A 70 2.25 -5.08 -18.35
CA TYR A 70 3.47 -4.28 -18.42
C TYR A 70 4.47 -4.72 -17.34
N PRO A 71 5.23 -5.80 -17.56
CA PRO A 71 6.20 -6.35 -16.60
C PRO A 71 7.51 -5.53 -16.57
N GLU A 72 7.38 -4.22 -16.42
CA GLU A 72 8.48 -3.26 -16.36
C GLU A 72 8.58 -2.66 -14.95
N ASN A 73 9.79 -2.31 -14.53
CA ASN A 73 9.99 -1.62 -13.25
C ASN A 73 9.51 -0.17 -13.32
N GLY A 74 8.67 0.22 -12.37
CA GLY A 74 8.27 1.61 -12.17
C GLY A 74 6.81 1.82 -11.77
N ALA A 75 6.04 0.73 -11.58
CA ALA A 75 4.66 0.79 -11.08
C ALA A 75 3.80 1.78 -11.90
N ASP A 76 3.01 2.61 -11.21
CA ASP A 76 2.05 3.55 -11.78
C ASP A 76 2.66 4.52 -12.80
N TYR A 77 3.95 4.85 -12.66
CA TYR A 77 4.68 5.67 -13.62
C TYR A 77 4.69 5.02 -15.02
N VAL A 78 5.01 3.73 -15.09
CA VAL A 78 5.11 3.01 -16.37
C VAL A 78 3.75 2.90 -17.03
N TYR A 79 2.71 2.67 -16.24
CA TYR A 79 1.34 2.55 -16.76
C TYR A 79 0.88 3.85 -17.41
N LEU A 80 1.11 4.99 -16.76
CA LEU A 80 0.75 6.32 -17.29
C LEU A 80 1.63 6.75 -18.46
N LYS A 81 2.91 6.33 -18.45
CA LYS A 81 3.83 6.56 -19.57
C LYS A 81 3.38 5.78 -20.80
N ASN A 82 2.98 4.52 -20.64
CA ASN A 82 2.50 3.66 -21.73
C ASN A 82 1.11 4.08 -22.23
N ALA A 83 0.29 4.72 -21.38
CA ALA A 83 -0.94 5.38 -21.78
C ALA A 83 -0.72 6.68 -22.60
N GLY A 84 0.53 7.06 -22.90
CA GLY A 84 0.87 8.17 -23.80
C GLY A 84 1.04 9.54 -23.12
N SER A 85 0.90 9.63 -21.80
CA SER A 85 0.95 10.89 -21.07
C SER A 85 2.24 11.05 -20.25
N ARG A 86 3.32 11.50 -20.91
CA ARG A 86 4.60 11.82 -20.24
C ARG A 86 4.51 12.79 -19.05
N PRO A 87 3.76 13.92 -19.11
CA PRO A 87 3.68 14.82 -17.96
C PRO A 87 2.92 14.18 -16.79
N LEU A 88 1.87 13.40 -17.06
CA LEU A 88 1.12 12.69 -16.02
C LEU A 88 1.95 11.58 -15.37
N ALA A 89 2.77 10.86 -16.15
CA ALA A 89 3.73 9.91 -15.61
C ALA A 89 4.75 10.60 -14.68
N PHE A 90 5.32 11.73 -15.10
CA PHE A 90 6.24 12.48 -14.23
C PHE A 90 5.57 12.94 -12.93
N LEU A 91 4.36 13.48 -13.02
CA LEU A 91 3.58 13.90 -11.85
C LEU A 91 3.21 12.73 -10.95
N SER A 92 2.87 11.55 -11.51
CA SER A 92 2.57 10.38 -10.70
C SER A 92 3.79 9.89 -9.93
N GLY A 93 4.98 9.91 -10.53
CA GLY A 93 6.22 9.58 -9.82
C GLY A 93 6.47 10.51 -8.63
N TRP A 94 6.29 11.81 -8.82
CA TRP A 94 6.37 12.79 -7.73
C TRP A 94 5.27 12.61 -6.69
N ALA A 95 4.04 12.34 -7.12
CA ALA A 95 2.92 12.09 -6.23
C ALA A 95 3.17 10.85 -5.37
N SER A 96 3.65 9.74 -5.96
CA SER A 96 4.00 8.53 -5.22
C SER A 96 5.11 8.80 -4.19
N PHE A 97 6.15 9.56 -4.55
CA PHE A 97 7.21 9.93 -3.61
C PHE A 97 6.67 10.70 -2.40
N TRP A 98 5.83 11.71 -2.63
CA TRP A 98 5.25 12.52 -1.56
C TRP A 98 4.11 11.84 -0.80
N ALA A 99 3.36 10.94 -1.44
CA ALA A 99 2.15 10.35 -0.88
C ALA A 99 2.37 8.99 -0.21
N ASN A 100 3.40 8.23 -0.60
CA ASN A 100 3.71 6.95 0.05
C ASN A 100 4.77 7.12 1.13
N ASP A 101 5.96 7.59 0.77
CA ASP A 101 7.12 7.47 1.66
C ASP A 101 7.02 8.44 2.85
N ALA A 102 6.71 9.71 2.60
CA ALA A 102 6.61 10.71 3.65
C ALA A 102 5.44 10.47 4.63
N PRO A 103 4.22 10.10 4.18
CA PRO A 103 3.11 9.81 5.08
C PRO A 103 3.33 8.50 5.85
N SER A 104 3.88 7.47 5.22
CA SER A 104 4.18 6.20 5.90
C SER A 104 5.14 6.42 7.07
N LEU A 105 6.22 7.18 6.87
CA LEU A 105 7.15 7.52 7.94
C LEU A 105 6.49 8.36 9.05
N SER A 106 5.64 9.30 8.67
CA SER A 106 4.92 10.17 9.62
C SER A 106 3.92 9.37 10.46
N ILE A 107 3.15 8.47 9.87
CA ILE A 107 2.21 7.58 10.57
C ILE A 107 2.97 6.66 11.53
N MET A 108 4.10 6.08 11.12
CA MET A 108 4.91 5.24 12.00
C MET A 108 5.48 6.04 13.17
N ALA A 109 5.95 7.27 12.94
CA ALA A 109 6.44 8.14 14.01
C ALA A 109 5.33 8.50 15.02
N LEU A 110 4.14 8.89 14.54
CA LEU A 110 2.98 9.18 15.38
C LEU A 110 2.52 7.95 16.15
N ALA A 111 2.52 6.77 15.52
CA ALA A 111 2.20 5.52 16.16
C ALA A 111 3.15 5.22 17.33
N ILE A 112 4.46 5.38 17.12
CA ILE A 112 5.47 5.17 18.16
C ILE A 112 5.26 6.15 19.32
N VAL A 113 5.08 7.44 19.04
CA VAL A 113 4.87 8.47 20.09
C VAL A 113 3.58 8.20 20.87
N SER A 114 2.48 7.90 20.17
CA SER A 114 1.19 7.61 20.81
C SER A 114 1.24 6.36 21.69
N ASN A 115 2.03 5.35 21.32
CA ASN A 115 2.14 4.12 22.10
C ASN A 115 3.21 4.21 23.20
N LEU A 116 4.28 4.98 23.01
CA LEU A 116 5.27 5.26 24.06
C LEU A 116 4.64 6.01 25.24
N GLY A 117 3.75 6.97 24.98
CA GLY A 117 2.99 7.67 26.01
C GLY A 117 2.05 6.76 26.84
N PHE A 118 1.77 5.54 26.37
CA PHE A 118 1.05 4.53 27.14
C PHE A 118 1.98 3.68 28.04
N LEU A 119 3.27 3.59 27.71
CA LEU A 119 4.25 2.72 28.40
C LEU A 119 5.07 3.45 29.46
N THR A 120 5.31 4.75 29.32
CA THR A 120 5.94 5.58 30.34
C THR A 120 4.87 6.42 31.06
N PRO A 121 4.64 6.24 32.37
CA PRO A 121 3.69 7.04 33.14
C PRO A 121 4.13 8.51 33.27
#